data_AF-A0A225UEJ1-F1
#
_entry.id   AF-A0A225UEJ1-F1
#
_cell.length_a   1.000
_cell.length_b   1.000
_cell.length_c   1.000
_cell.angle_alpha   90.00
_cell.angle_beta   90.00
_cell.angle_gamma   90.00
#
_symmetry.space_group_name_H-M   'P 1'
#
loop_
_entity.id
_entity.type
_entity.pdbx_description
1 polymer ?
#
loop_
_entity_poly.entity_id
_entity_poly.type
_entity_poly.pdbx_seq_one_letter_code
_entity_poly.pdbx_strand_id
1 'polypeptide(L)'
;GSPQCPETCYRSVDGSPGGWSESSGCKGEPFDISLWPKQGLGGGWGTYWGQQVNLDDMLQHIDDKELEIVSHEMGHGFGLPDFYQEPKPDNFKPCLMDALTSASVRDTDGWMLRRVLENKKKNYNF
;
A
#
# COMPACT_ATOMS: atom_id res chain seq x y z
N GLY A 1 16.69 3.45 14.90
CA GLY A 1 15.39 3.98 14.47
C GLY A 1 15.42 4.14 12.97
N SER A 2 14.34 3.80 12.28
CA SER A 2 14.26 3.99 10.84
C SER A 2 14.14 5.48 10.50
N PRO A 3 14.74 5.98 9.41
CA PRO A 3 14.55 7.36 8.96
C PRO A 3 13.08 7.55 8.54
N GLN A 4 12.32 8.24 9.38
CA GLN A 4 10.99 8.75 9.04
C GLN A 4 11.02 10.27 9.00
N CYS A 5 10.18 10.87 8.17
CA CYS A 5 9.86 12.29 8.28
C CYS A 5 9.33 12.60 9.70
N PRO A 6 9.45 13.85 10.19
CA PRO A 6 9.02 14.19 11.54
C PRO A 6 7.59 13.72 11.83
N GLU A 7 7.36 13.13 13.01
CA GLU A 7 6.04 12.62 13.39
C GLU A 7 4.96 13.69 13.36
N THR A 8 5.33 14.95 13.64
CA THR A 8 4.43 16.11 13.55
C THR A 8 3.95 16.42 12.13
N CYS A 9 4.55 15.81 11.11
CA CYS A 9 4.15 15.91 9.71
C CYS A 9 3.32 14.71 9.25
N TYR A 10 3.19 13.65 10.05
CA TYR A 10 2.43 12.47 9.67
C TYR A 10 0.93 12.68 9.93
N ARG A 11 0.12 12.52 8.88
CA ARG A 11 -1.33 12.54 8.96
C ARG A 11 -1.88 11.13 9.02
N SER A 12 -2.59 10.82 10.09
CA SER A 12 -3.28 9.55 10.26
C SER A 12 -4.65 9.74 10.90
N VAL A 13 -5.54 8.77 10.72
CA VAL A 13 -6.84 8.76 11.40
C VAL A 13 -6.61 8.35 12.86
N ASP A 14 -6.53 9.32 13.77
CA ASP A 14 -6.16 9.11 15.18
C ASP A 14 -7.21 9.60 16.19
N GLY A 15 -8.34 10.13 15.71
CA GLY A 15 -9.42 10.61 16.58
C GLY A 15 -9.28 12.05 17.09
N SER A 16 -8.30 12.82 16.60
CA SER A 16 -8.22 14.28 16.82
C SER A 16 -9.48 15.02 16.32
N PRO A 17 -9.76 16.27 16.75
CA PRO A 17 -10.92 17.03 16.30
C PRO A 17 -10.96 17.13 14.76
N GLY A 18 -11.98 16.53 14.13
CA GLY A 18 -12.06 16.40 12.66
C GLY A 18 -11.59 15.04 12.10
N GLY A 19 -11.17 14.11 12.97
CA GLY A 19 -10.86 12.72 12.65
C GLY A 19 -9.43 12.43 12.19
N TRP A 20 -8.57 13.46 12.06
CA TRP A 20 -7.22 13.36 11.51
C TRP A 20 -6.18 13.99 12.43
N SER A 21 -4.99 13.40 12.50
CA SER A 21 -3.91 13.88 13.36
C SER A 21 -3.54 15.33 13.12
N GLU A 22 -3.31 16.05 14.23
CA GLU A 22 -2.84 17.44 14.23
C GLU A 22 -1.45 17.54 13.58
N SER A 23 -1.40 18.08 12.36
CA SER A 23 -0.16 18.31 11.61
C SER A 23 0.27 19.78 11.58
N SER A 24 -0.34 20.63 12.42
CA SER A 24 -0.03 22.06 12.55
C SER A 24 1.41 22.33 12.99
N GLY A 25 2.06 21.35 13.63
CA GLY A 25 3.49 21.38 13.98
C GLY A 25 4.45 21.03 12.84
N CYS A 26 3.94 20.69 11.65
CA CYS A 26 4.78 20.42 10.49
C CYS A 26 5.29 21.72 9.87
N LYS A 27 6.62 21.87 9.76
CA LYS A 27 7.24 23.03 9.10
C LYS A 27 7.14 22.98 7.57
N GLY A 28 6.84 21.80 7.01
CA GLY A 28 6.71 21.55 5.58
C GLY A 28 5.34 20.99 5.23
N GLU A 29 5.27 20.24 4.14
CA GLU A 29 4.03 19.56 3.75
C GLU A 29 3.83 18.29 4.58
N PRO A 30 2.64 18.10 5.18
CA PRO A 30 2.29 16.84 5.82
C PRO A 30 2.21 15.69 4.81
N PHE A 31 2.37 14.45 5.27
CA PHE A 31 2.30 13.24 4.45
C PHE A 31 1.35 12.20 5.08
N ASP A 32 0.72 11.38 4.24
CA ASP A 32 -0.26 10.37 4.66
C ASP A 32 0.26 8.93 4.55
N ILE A 33 1.24 8.71 3.68
CA ILE A 33 1.78 7.39 3.34
C ILE A 33 3.30 7.44 3.45
N SER A 34 3.89 6.38 3.99
CA SER A 34 5.32 6.27 4.16
C SER A 34 5.91 5.05 3.44
N LEU A 35 7.01 5.23 2.71
CA LEU A 35 7.74 4.16 2.03
C LEU A 35 9.09 3.91 2.72
N TRP A 36 9.30 2.67 3.14
CA TRP A 36 10.41 2.27 4.02
C TRP A 36 11.23 1.15 3.37
N PRO A 37 12.31 1.50 2.65
CA PRO A 37 13.28 0.51 2.20
C PRO A 37 14.04 -0.06 3.41
N LYS A 38 13.95 -1.37 3.63
CA LYS A 38 14.51 -2.06 4.79
C LYS A 38 15.46 -3.17 4.36
N GLN A 39 16.71 -3.05 4.79
CA GLN A 39 17.73 -4.06 4.52
C GLN A 39 17.41 -5.39 5.22
N GLY A 40 17.62 -6.51 4.51
CA GLY A 40 17.41 -7.85 5.04
C GLY A 40 15.95 -8.28 5.23
N LEU A 41 14.99 -7.50 4.72
CA LEU A 41 13.58 -7.87 4.71
C LEU A 41 13.30 -8.87 3.58
N GLY A 42 12.64 -9.99 3.85
CA GLY A 42 12.13 -10.85 2.77
C GLY A 42 10.80 -10.32 2.26
N GLY A 43 10.73 -9.85 1.01
CA GLY A 43 9.51 -9.28 0.42
C GLY A 43 9.17 -7.88 0.95
N GLY A 44 7.91 -7.65 1.31
CA GLY A 44 7.41 -6.40 1.86
C GLY A 44 6.30 -6.58 2.91
N TRP A 45 5.87 -5.45 3.48
CA TRP A 45 4.74 -5.32 4.39
C TRP A 45 4.01 -4.01 4.13
N GLY A 46 2.80 -4.11 3.58
CA GLY A 46 1.92 -3.00 3.26
C GLY A 46 0.74 -2.91 4.22
N THR A 47 0.39 -1.69 4.62
CA THR A 47 -0.79 -1.41 5.46
C THR A 47 -1.36 -0.02 5.14
N TYR A 48 -2.37 0.41 5.90
CA TYR A 48 -2.99 1.73 5.75
C TYR A 48 -2.01 2.91 5.93
N TRP A 49 -0.89 2.74 6.64
CA TRP A 49 0.10 3.81 6.86
C TRP A 49 1.19 3.85 5.79
N GLY A 50 1.30 2.82 4.94
CA GLY A 50 2.30 2.73 3.89
C GLY A 50 2.96 1.36 3.76
N GLN A 51 4.18 1.33 3.21
CA GLN A 51 4.88 0.12 2.80
C GLN A 51 6.29 0.05 3.41
N GLN A 52 6.63 -1.09 3.99
CA GLN A 52 8.01 -1.52 4.21
C GLN A 52 8.39 -2.51 3.12
N VAL A 53 9.50 -2.30 2.41
CA VAL A 53 9.93 -3.16 1.30
C VAL A 53 11.40 -3.53 1.41
N ASN A 54 11.81 -4.64 0.82
CA ASN A 54 13.22 -4.99 0.73
C ASN A 54 14.01 -3.88 0.02
N LEU A 55 15.02 -3.34 0.70
CA LEU A 55 15.89 -2.28 0.18
C LEU A 55 16.67 -2.72 -1.06
N ASP A 56 17.26 -3.91 -1.02
CA ASP A 56 18.14 -4.42 -2.08
C ASP A 56 17.35 -4.68 -3.37
N ASP A 57 16.14 -5.26 -3.24
CA ASP A 57 15.20 -5.47 -4.36
C ASP A 57 14.75 -4.13 -4.96
N MET A 58 14.29 -3.20 -4.12
CA MET A 58 13.86 -1.88 -4.58
C MET A 58 14.97 -1.13 -5.32
N LEU A 59 16.22 -1.18 -4.83
CA LEU A 59 17.36 -0.56 -5.49
C LEU A 59 17.72 -1.27 -6.80
N GLN A 60 17.63 -2.59 -6.84
CA GLN A 60 17.87 -3.38 -8.05
C GLN A 60 16.88 -3.03 -9.18
N HIS A 61 15.64 -2.73 -8.81
CA HIS A 61 14.54 -2.46 -9.74
C HIS A 61 14.17 -0.97 -9.85
N ILE A 62 14.97 -0.06 -9.28
CA ILE A 62 14.60 1.37 -9.13
C ILE A 62 14.31 2.09 -10.46
N ASP A 63 14.95 1.66 -11.54
CA ASP A 63 14.78 2.21 -12.88
C ASP A 63 13.69 1.49 -13.70
N ASP A 64 13.09 0.43 -13.15
CA ASP A 64 11.98 -0.25 -13.79
C ASP A 64 10.73 0.64 -13.78
N LYS A 65 9.87 0.41 -14.77
CA LYS A 65 8.62 1.15 -14.90
C LYS A 65 7.72 0.97 -13.66
N GLU A 66 7.85 -0.16 -12.99
CA GLU A 66 7.05 -0.52 -11.83
C GLU A 66 7.88 -1.38 -10.87
N LEU A 67 7.79 -1.06 -9.58
CA LEU A 67 8.42 -1.82 -8.51
C LEU A 67 7.42 -2.86 -7.98
N GLU A 68 7.58 -4.11 -8.38
CA GLU A 68 6.64 -5.21 -8.09
C GLU A 68 6.24 -5.26 -6.61
N ILE A 69 7.22 -5.33 -5.70
CA ILE A 69 6.97 -5.42 -4.26
C ILE A 69 6.25 -4.16 -3.75
N VAL A 70 6.70 -2.96 -4.15
CA VAL A 70 6.06 -1.71 -3.71
C VAL A 70 4.59 -1.67 -4.15
N SER A 71 4.31 -2.01 -5.41
CA SER A 71 2.96 -2.07 -5.96
C SER A 71 2.10 -3.11 -5.23
N HIS A 72 2.67 -4.27 -4.88
CA HIS A 72 1.97 -5.32 -4.13
C HIS A 72 1.58 -4.82 -2.73
N GLU A 73 2.54 -4.23 -2.01
CA GLU A 73 2.31 -3.70 -0.67
C GLU A 73 1.32 -2.50 -0.67
N MET A 74 1.27 -1.71 -1.75
CA MET A 74 0.22 -0.70 -1.93
C MET A 74 -1.19 -1.33 -1.99
N GLY A 75 -1.32 -2.52 -2.58
CA GLY A 75 -2.57 -3.27 -2.64
C GLY A 75 -3.14 -3.57 -1.25
N HIS A 76 -2.29 -3.95 -0.29
CA HIS A 76 -2.70 -4.14 1.10
C HIS A 76 -3.17 -2.83 1.77
N GLY A 77 -2.61 -1.68 1.35
CA GLY A 77 -3.09 -0.36 1.78
C GLY A 77 -4.56 -0.09 1.41
N PHE A 78 -5.04 -0.71 0.33
CA PHE A 78 -6.46 -0.68 -0.07
C PHE A 78 -7.29 -1.84 0.52
N GLY A 79 -6.69 -2.67 1.39
CA GLY A 79 -7.33 -3.80 2.03
C GLY A 79 -7.46 -5.05 1.16
N LEU A 80 -6.67 -5.18 0.10
CA LEU A 80 -6.56 -6.44 -0.64
C LEU A 80 -5.68 -7.43 0.13
N PRO A 81 -6.09 -8.68 0.35
CA PRO A 81 -5.24 -9.70 0.97
C PRO A 81 -4.22 -10.25 -0.04
N ASP A 82 -3.27 -11.03 0.47
CA ASP A 82 -2.45 -11.96 -0.32
C ASP A 82 -3.36 -12.96 -1.05
N PHE A 83 -3.72 -12.66 -2.30
CA PHE A 83 -4.76 -13.39 -3.01
C PHE A 83 -4.34 -14.81 -3.42
N TYR A 84 -3.04 -15.10 -3.37
CA TYR A 84 -2.50 -16.46 -3.52
C TYR A 84 -2.83 -17.39 -2.35
N GLN A 85 -3.30 -16.84 -1.22
CA GLN A 85 -3.77 -17.60 -0.05
C GLN A 85 -5.30 -17.80 -0.05
N GLU A 86 -6.02 -17.15 -0.97
CA GLU A 86 -7.48 -17.11 -1.01
C GLU A 86 -8.07 -18.04 -2.10
N PRO A 87 -9.30 -18.55 -1.91
CA PRO A 87 -10.00 -19.29 -2.95
C PRO A 87 -10.32 -18.38 -4.13
N LYS A 88 -9.96 -18.83 -5.33
CA LYS A 88 -10.16 -18.08 -6.59
C LYS A 88 -11.36 -18.62 -7.36
N PRO A 89 -12.16 -17.75 -8.01
CA PRO A 89 -13.17 -18.21 -8.94
C PRO A 89 -12.54 -18.83 -10.19
N ASP A 90 -13.31 -19.66 -10.91
CA ASP A 90 -12.85 -20.24 -12.17
C ASP A 90 -12.48 -19.15 -13.18
N ASN A 91 -11.41 -19.40 -13.94
CA ASN A 91 -10.86 -18.47 -14.94
C ASN A 91 -10.42 -17.11 -14.40
N PHE A 92 -10.07 -17.02 -13.11
CA PHE A 92 -9.47 -15.82 -12.55
C PHE A 92 -8.20 -15.44 -13.32
N LYS A 93 -8.15 -14.19 -13.78
CA LYS A 93 -7.03 -13.69 -14.58
C LYS A 93 -5.85 -13.35 -13.65
N PRO A 94 -4.60 -13.44 -14.12
CA PRO A 94 -3.46 -13.05 -13.31
C PRO A 94 -3.59 -11.63 -12.76
N CYS A 95 -3.04 -11.41 -11.57
CA CYS A 95 -3.05 -10.13 -10.87
C CYS A 95 -1.82 -10.02 -9.97
N LEU A 96 -1.46 -8.81 -9.58
CA LEU A 96 -0.29 -8.58 -8.74
C LEU A 96 -0.45 -9.16 -7.33
N MET A 97 -1.68 -9.18 -6.80
CA MET A 97 -1.97 -9.74 -5.47
C MET A 97 -1.95 -11.28 -5.44
N ASP A 98 -1.89 -11.96 -6.60
CA ASP A 98 -1.71 -13.41 -6.72
C ASP A 98 -0.26 -13.68 -7.11
N ALA A 99 0.59 -13.90 -6.11
CA ALA A 99 2.04 -13.96 -6.24
C ALA A 99 2.49 -14.87 -7.39
N LEU A 100 3.55 -14.46 -8.09
CA LEU A 100 4.13 -15.14 -9.26
C LEU A 100 3.26 -15.16 -10.52
N THR A 101 2.04 -14.61 -10.50
CA THR A 101 1.19 -14.55 -11.71
C THR A 101 1.36 -13.24 -12.50
N SER A 102 1.86 -12.19 -11.86
CA SER A 102 2.19 -10.90 -12.48
C SER A 102 3.30 -10.17 -11.72
N ALA A 103 4.19 -9.50 -12.45
CA ALA A 103 5.21 -8.58 -11.91
C ALA A 103 4.80 -7.09 -12.02
N SER A 104 3.55 -6.83 -12.39
CA SER A 104 2.99 -5.47 -12.56
C SER A 104 1.47 -5.45 -12.32
N VAL A 105 0.93 -4.27 -12.01
CA VAL A 105 -0.51 -4.04 -11.88
C VAL A 105 -1.24 -4.38 -13.17
N ARG A 106 -2.33 -5.14 -13.07
CA ARG A 106 -3.21 -5.53 -14.18
C ARG A 106 -4.64 -5.03 -14.00
N ASP A 107 -5.43 -5.18 -15.06
CA ASP A 107 -6.87 -4.87 -15.04
C ASP A 107 -7.63 -5.64 -13.95
N THR A 108 -7.18 -6.86 -13.62
CA THR A 108 -7.72 -7.65 -12.52
C THR A 108 -7.53 -6.96 -11.17
N ASP A 109 -6.38 -6.36 -10.91
CA ASP A 109 -6.10 -5.58 -9.69
C ASP A 109 -7.04 -4.38 -9.60
N GLY A 110 -7.17 -3.63 -10.69
CA GLY A 110 -8.11 -2.52 -10.78
C GLY A 110 -9.58 -2.95 -10.58
N TRP A 111 -9.95 -4.13 -11.09
CA TRP A 111 -11.27 -4.71 -10.83
C TRP A 111 -11.46 -5.04 -9.35
N MET A 112 -10.49 -5.67 -8.69
CA MET A 112 -10.57 -5.97 -7.25
C MET A 112 -10.73 -4.70 -6.41
N LEU A 113 -9.97 -3.65 -6.70
CA LEU A 113 -10.10 -2.35 -6.03
C LEU A 113 -11.49 -1.72 -6.21
N ARG A 114 -12.04 -1.76 -7.44
CA ARG A 114 -13.41 -1.30 -7.69
C ARG A 114 -14.43 -2.08 -6.87
N ARG A 115 -14.27 -3.40 -6.73
CA ARG A 115 -15.17 -4.24 -5.92
C ARG A 115 -15.09 -3.89 -4.43
N VAL A 116 -13.90 -3.63 -3.90
CA VAL A 116 -13.75 -3.14 -2.52
C VAL A 116 -14.49 -1.81 -2.35
N LEU A 117 -14.24 -0.84 -3.25
CA LEU A 117 -14.89 0.46 -3.20
C LEU A 117 -16.42 0.34 -3.28
N GLU A 118 -16.98 -0.41 -4.24
CA GLU A 118 -18.43 -0.63 -4.38
C GLU A 118 -19.09 -1.11 -3.08
N ASN A 119 -18.44 -2.04 -2.38
CA ASN A 119 -18.97 -2.62 -1.14
C ASN A 119 -18.81 -1.70 0.08
N LYS A 120 -17.76 -0.89 0.09
CA LYS A 120 -17.42 -0.01 1.21
C LYS A 120 -17.99 1.39 1.06
N LYS A 121 -18.23 1.87 -0.17
CA LYS A 121 -18.66 3.25 -0.48
C LYS A 121 -19.87 3.70 0.32
N LYS A 122 -20.87 2.84 0.48
CA LYS A 122 -22.10 3.13 1.26
C LYS A 122 -21.84 3.42 2.75
N ASN A 123 -20.68 3.04 3.27
CA ASN A 123 -20.31 3.27 4.67
C ASN A 123 -19.64 4.64 4.88
N TYR A 124 -19.35 5.38 3.80
CA TYR A 124 -18.69 6.68 3.85
C TYR A 124 -19.62 7.75 3.29
N ASN A 125 -19.59 8.94 3.92
CA ASN A 125 -20.27 10.13 3.43
C ASN A 125 -19.25 10.98 2.67
N PHE A 126 -19.20 10.81 1.35
CA PHE A 126 -18.30 11.55 0.46
C PHE A 126 -18.79 12.96 0.18
#